data_AF-A0AAV5XZN6-F1
#
_entry.id   AF-A0AAV5XZN6-F1
#
_cell.length_a   1.000
_cell.length_b   1.000
_cell.length_c   1.000
_cell.angle_alpha   90.00
_cell.angle_beta   90.00
_cell.angle_gamma   90.00
#
_symmetry.space_group_name_H-M   'P 1'
#
loop_
_entity.id
_entity.type
_entity.pdbx_description
1 polymer ?
#
loop_
_entity_poly.entity_id
_entity_poly.type
_entity_poly.pdbx_seq_one_letter_code
_entity_poly.pdbx_strand_id
1 'polypeptide(L)'
;MLVDQAATALAQTSGFSQDERHAIITLVSEQAIRDHAVDDAHSAVLGQMGARDFEWPEFDRWQTLFERRGAFPPLWDGLEQRPRRDASFPVWEAYQTRKLYLLIDWLHALVATRAEMRAALTRYTVRGLHAQIRRQSAGITCPACDPLNHENVPSNASAVPPFHPGCRCLILASHPAPPLPHGKTNGVATRS
;
A
#
# COMPACT_ATOMS: atom_id res chain seq x y z
N MET A 1 -12.90 11.88 -15.29
CA MET A 1 -11.77 11.06 -15.77
C MET A 1 -10.89 10.73 -14.58
N LEU A 2 -11.07 9.54 -14.00
CA LEU A 2 -10.09 9.01 -13.06
C LEU A 2 -8.88 8.63 -13.90
N VAL A 3 -7.84 9.46 -13.86
CA VAL A 3 -6.53 9.04 -14.34
C VAL A 3 -6.21 7.75 -13.62
N ASP A 4 -6.00 6.67 -14.38
CA ASP A 4 -5.61 5.38 -13.83
C ASP A 4 -4.26 5.55 -13.12
N GLN A 5 -4.31 5.53 -11.79
CA GLN A 5 -3.13 5.75 -10.94
C GLN A 5 -2.08 4.65 -11.16
N ALA A 6 -2.53 3.42 -11.47
CA ALA A 6 -1.63 2.33 -11.81
C ALA A 6 -0.92 2.61 -13.14
N ALA A 7 -1.65 3.04 -14.17
CA ALA A 7 -1.05 3.43 -15.44
C ALA A 7 -0.07 4.61 -15.30
N THR A 8 -0.41 5.59 -14.47
CA THR A 8 0.47 6.75 -14.20
C THR A 8 1.75 6.32 -13.48
N ALA A 9 1.62 5.48 -12.46
CA ALA A 9 2.75 4.93 -11.73
C ALA A 9 3.66 4.08 -12.62
N LEU A 10 3.08 3.24 -13.47
CA LEU A 10 3.85 2.41 -14.39
C LEU A 10 4.52 3.22 -15.50
N ALA A 11 3.90 4.32 -15.96
CA ALA A 11 4.50 5.23 -16.93
C ALA A 11 5.79 5.89 -16.41
N GLN A 12 5.93 6.05 -15.10
CA GLN A 12 7.14 6.58 -14.44
C GLN A 12 8.23 5.51 -14.24
N THR A 13 7.95 4.24 -14.56
CA THR A 13 8.88 3.13 -14.43
C THR A 13 9.64 2.94 -15.75
N SER A 14 10.96 3.04 -15.72
CA SER A 14 11.83 2.87 -16.90
C SER A 14 12.24 1.41 -17.05
N GLY A 15 12.54 0.98 -18.28
CA GLY A 15 12.87 -0.42 -18.57
C GLY A 15 11.68 -1.25 -19.07
N PHE A 16 10.52 -0.63 -19.28
CA PHE A 16 9.38 -1.21 -20.02
C PHE A 16 9.06 -0.36 -21.26
N SER A 17 8.82 -1.02 -22.39
CA SER A 17 8.28 -0.42 -23.60
C SER A 17 6.83 0.03 -23.38
N GLN A 18 6.29 0.85 -24.29
CA GLN A 18 4.90 1.26 -24.22
C GLN A 18 3.94 0.06 -24.28
N ASP A 19 4.22 -0.92 -25.14
CA ASP A 19 3.40 -2.11 -25.31
C ASP A 19 3.45 -3.00 -24.07
N GLU A 20 4.63 -3.14 -23.45
CA GLU A 20 4.80 -3.90 -22.21
C GLU A 20 4.06 -3.23 -21.04
N ARG A 21 4.16 -1.89 -20.93
CA ARG A 21 3.40 -1.15 -19.91
C ARG A 21 1.89 -1.33 -20.11
N HIS A 22 1.42 -1.30 -21.35
CA HIS A 22 0.02 -1.54 -21.67
C HIS A 22 -0.41 -2.97 -21.30
N ALA A 23 0.39 -3.98 -21.66
CA ALA A 23 0.13 -5.37 -21.34
C ALA A 23 0.07 -5.62 -19.82
N ILE A 24 0.99 -5.05 -19.04
CA ILE A 24 0.99 -5.13 -17.57
C ILE A 24 -0.30 -4.55 -16.99
N ILE A 25 -0.71 -3.35 -17.42
CA ILE A 25 -1.93 -2.71 -16.90
C ILE A 25 -3.17 -3.53 -17.24
N THR A 26 -3.26 -4.06 -18.46
CA THR A 26 -4.37 -4.93 -18.88
C THR A 26 -4.42 -6.18 -18.00
N LEU A 27 -3.30 -6.88 -17.82
CA LEU A 27 -3.23 -8.07 -16.97
C LEU A 27 -3.62 -7.76 -15.52
N VAL A 28 -3.04 -6.70 -14.92
CA VAL A 28 -3.35 -6.30 -13.54
C VAL A 28 -4.83 -5.95 -13.38
N SER A 29 -5.40 -5.23 -14.34
CA SER A 29 -6.81 -4.83 -14.31
C SER A 29 -7.76 -6.01 -14.46
N GLU A 30 -7.45 -6.94 -15.36
CA GLU A 30 -8.25 -8.17 -15.56
C GLU A 30 -8.27 -9.05 -14.31
N GLN A 31 -7.12 -9.22 -13.65
CA GLN A 31 -7.04 -10.04 -12.43
C GLN A 31 -7.71 -9.35 -11.23
N ALA A 32 -7.57 -8.02 -11.11
CA ALA A 32 -8.24 -7.23 -10.09
C ALA A 32 -9.78 -7.30 -10.15
N ILE A 33 -10.35 -7.47 -11.35
CA ILE A 33 -11.80 -7.61 -11.55
C ILE A 33 -12.30 -9.01 -11.18
N ARG A 34 -11.44 -10.03 -11.31
CA ARG A 34 -11.81 -11.44 -11.17
C ARG A 34 -11.50 -12.02 -9.78
N ASP A 35 -11.10 -11.18 -8.82
CA ASP A 35 -10.61 -11.58 -7.50
C ASP A 35 -9.46 -12.60 -7.55
N HIS A 36 -8.71 -12.64 -8.65
CA HIS A 36 -7.57 -13.54 -8.80
C HIS A 36 -6.34 -13.02 -8.04
N ALA A 37 -5.47 -13.95 -7.65
CA ALA A 37 -4.30 -13.64 -6.84
C ALA A 37 -3.25 -12.87 -7.67
N VAL A 38 -2.56 -11.93 -7.02
CA VAL A 38 -1.39 -11.20 -7.55
C VAL A 38 -0.37 -12.15 -8.21
N ASP A 39 -0.30 -13.39 -7.73
CA ASP A 39 0.60 -14.44 -8.21
C ASP A 39 0.35 -14.82 -9.68
N ASP A 40 -0.90 -14.78 -10.17
CA ASP A 40 -1.24 -15.10 -11.56
C ASP A 40 -0.79 -13.98 -12.50
N ALA A 41 -1.05 -12.73 -12.12
CA ALA A 41 -0.57 -11.55 -12.85
C ALA A 41 0.95 -11.52 -12.88
N HIS A 42 1.61 -11.80 -11.75
CA HIS A 42 3.06 -11.85 -11.66
C HIS A 42 3.65 -12.95 -12.54
N SER A 43 3.10 -14.16 -12.50
CA SER A 43 3.57 -15.28 -13.33
C SER A 43 3.43 -14.96 -14.83
N ALA A 44 2.33 -14.36 -15.24
CA ALA A 44 2.11 -13.95 -16.63
C ALA A 44 3.11 -12.87 -17.08
N VAL A 45 3.34 -11.84 -16.25
CA VAL A 45 4.30 -10.77 -16.57
C VAL A 45 5.73 -11.31 -16.57
N LEU A 46 6.09 -12.15 -15.59
CA LEU A 46 7.41 -12.78 -15.51
C LEU A 46 7.69 -13.66 -16.72
N GLY A 47 6.70 -14.45 -17.17
CA GLY A 47 6.82 -15.29 -18.36
C GLY A 47 7.02 -14.50 -19.66
N GLN A 48 6.50 -13.28 -19.75
CA GLN A 48 6.66 -12.42 -20.93
C GLN A 48 7.95 -11.59 -20.91
N MET A 49 8.36 -11.12 -19.73
CA MET A 49 9.39 -10.08 -19.61
C MET A 49 10.68 -10.54 -18.94
N GLY A 50 10.65 -11.70 -18.26
CA GLY A 50 11.75 -12.23 -17.49
C GLY A 50 12.13 -11.37 -16.27
N ALA A 51 13.21 -11.77 -15.60
CA ALA A 51 13.74 -11.09 -14.41
C ALA A 51 14.70 -9.94 -14.78
N ARG A 52 14.36 -9.12 -15.77
CA ARG A 52 15.23 -8.04 -16.25
C ARG A 52 15.28 -6.86 -15.26
N ASP A 53 16.33 -6.03 -15.38
CA ASP A 53 16.44 -4.80 -14.58
C ASP A 53 15.44 -3.75 -15.08
N PHE A 54 14.93 -2.96 -14.14
CA PHE A 54 14.06 -1.83 -14.43
C PHE A 54 14.19 -0.78 -13.32
N GLU A 55 13.99 0.49 -13.66
CA GLU A 55 14.03 1.60 -12.71
C GLU A 55 12.62 1.93 -12.26
N TRP A 56 12.44 2.03 -10.94
CA TRP A 56 11.14 2.28 -10.34
C TRP A 56 11.31 3.33 -9.24
N PRO A 57 11.15 4.63 -9.57
CA PRO A 57 11.48 5.73 -8.64
C PRO A 57 10.71 5.68 -7.31
N GLU A 58 9.45 5.22 -7.34
CA GLU A 58 8.65 5.09 -6.12
C GLU A 58 9.21 3.97 -5.20
N PHE A 59 9.78 2.89 -5.75
CA PHE A 59 10.49 1.90 -4.96
C PHE A 59 11.72 2.49 -4.28
N ASP A 60 12.55 3.22 -5.01
CA ASP A 60 13.77 3.82 -4.45
C ASP A 60 13.44 4.81 -3.31
N ARG A 61 12.34 5.56 -3.46
CA ARG A 61 11.80 6.47 -2.43
C ARG A 61 11.41 5.72 -1.16
N TRP A 62 10.68 4.62 -1.28
CA TRP A 62 10.24 3.82 -0.13
C TRP A 62 11.37 3.02 0.50
N GLN A 63 12.29 2.50 -0.31
CA GLN A 63 13.50 1.84 0.16
C GLN A 63 14.30 2.77 1.08
N THR A 64 14.58 4.00 0.62
CA THR A 64 15.28 5.02 1.43
C THR A 64 14.55 5.31 2.75
N LEU A 65 13.22 5.36 2.73
CA LEU A 65 12.43 5.60 3.94
C LEU A 65 12.55 4.43 4.92
N PHE A 66 12.43 3.19 4.44
CA PHE A 66 12.54 1.98 5.28
C PHE A 66 13.94 1.80 5.85
N GLU A 67 14.98 2.03 5.05
CA GLU A 67 16.37 2.05 5.52
C GLU A 67 16.57 3.05 6.66
N ARG A 68 16.08 4.30 6.50
CA ARG A 68 16.16 5.33 7.55
C ARG A 68 15.40 4.95 8.82
N ARG A 69 14.34 4.16 8.71
CA ARG A 69 13.56 3.67 9.85
C ARG A 69 14.11 2.37 10.43
N GLY A 70 15.11 1.75 9.81
CA GLY A 70 15.74 0.51 10.25
C GLY A 70 14.82 -0.71 10.20
N ALA A 71 13.73 -0.65 9.44
CA ALA A 71 12.75 -1.73 9.35
C ALA A 71 12.06 -1.73 7.98
N PHE A 72 11.80 -2.93 7.47
CA PHE A 72 11.10 -3.16 6.21
C PHE A 72 9.80 -3.93 6.48
N PRO A 73 8.73 -3.68 5.71
CA PRO A 73 7.52 -4.47 5.82
C PRO A 73 7.71 -5.85 5.16
N PRO A 74 6.94 -6.89 5.55
CA PRO A 74 7.20 -8.29 5.13
C PRO A 74 7.25 -8.55 3.61
N LEU A 75 6.55 -7.76 2.79
CA LEU A 75 6.62 -7.93 1.34
C LEU A 75 7.92 -7.43 0.71
N TRP A 76 8.75 -6.73 1.49
CA TRP A 76 10.07 -6.29 1.09
C TRP A 76 11.16 -7.29 1.47
N ASP A 77 10.81 -8.44 2.06
CA ASP A 77 11.76 -9.51 2.33
C ASP A 77 12.53 -9.88 1.05
N GLY A 78 13.85 -9.76 1.11
CA GLY A 78 14.78 -9.98 -0.01
C GLY A 78 15.01 -8.75 -0.91
N LEU A 79 14.42 -7.60 -0.60
CA LEU A 79 14.57 -6.32 -1.31
C LEU A 79 15.22 -5.23 -0.47
N GLU A 80 15.62 -5.54 0.76
CA GLU A 80 16.18 -4.58 1.70
C GLU A 80 17.51 -4.02 1.19
N GLN A 81 18.27 -4.82 0.44
CA GLN A 81 19.55 -4.44 -0.12
C GLN A 81 19.67 -4.87 -1.57
N ARG A 82 20.06 -3.95 -2.44
CA ARG A 82 20.38 -4.27 -3.83
C ARG A 82 21.60 -5.21 -3.86
N PRO A 83 21.56 -6.33 -4.62
CA PRO A 83 22.72 -7.18 -4.83
C PRO A 83 23.92 -6.38 -5.31
N ARG A 84 25.10 -6.72 -4.80
CA ARG A 84 26.37 -6.13 -5.25
C ARG A 84 26.65 -6.53 -6.70
N ARG A 85 27.51 -5.76 -7.37
CA ARG A 85 27.87 -5.98 -8.78
C ARG A 85 28.53 -7.34 -9.04
N ASP A 86 29.13 -7.94 -8.02
CA ASP A 86 29.79 -9.25 -8.05
C ASP A 86 28.88 -10.40 -7.59
N ALA A 87 27.59 -10.12 -7.31
CA ALA A 87 26.64 -11.15 -6.95
C ALA A 87 26.44 -12.15 -8.09
N SER A 88 26.25 -13.42 -7.74
CA SER A 88 25.93 -14.46 -8.71
C SER A 88 24.61 -14.17 -9.44
N PHE A 89 24.50 -14.62 -10.69
CA PHE A 89 23.28 -14.44 -11.49
C PHE A 89 21.98 -14.87 -10.77
N PRO A 90 21.90 -16.03 -10.08
CA PRO A 90 20.66 -16.43 -9.38
C PRO A 90 20.23 -15.46 -8.27
N VAL A 91 21.18 -14.83 -7.57
CA VAL A 91 20.88 -13.84 -6.53
C VAL A 91 20.29 -12.57 -7.15
N TRP A 92 20.87 -12.15 -8.27
CA TRP A 92 20.38 -10.98 -9.01
C TRP A 92 19.00 -11.23 -9.60
N GLU A 93 18.78 -12.40 -10.21
CA GLU A 93 17.49 -12.83 -10.75
C GLU A 93 16.41 -12.90 -9.66
N ALA A 94 16.70 -13.49 -8.50
CA ALA A 94 15.77 -13.55 -7.38
C ALA A 94 15.35 -12.15 -6.90
N TYR A 95 16.31 -11.22 -6.80
CA TYR A 95 16.03 -9.84 -6.44
C TYR A 95 15.12 -9.15 -7.47
N GLN A 96 15.39 -9.30 -8.77
CA GLN A 96 14.56 -8.69 -9.81
C GLN A 96 13.16 -9.29 -9.87
N THR A 97 13.03 -10.61 -9.76
CA THR A 97 11.73 -11.29 -9.69
C THR A 97 10.91 -10.80 -8.50
N ARG A 98 11.54 -10.62 -7.33
CA ARG A 98 10.88 -10.11 -6.12
C ARG A 98 10.50 -8.64 -6.26
N LYS A 99 11.35 -7.82 -6.88
CA LYS A 99 11.07 -6.40 -7.16
C LYS A 99 9.90 -6.26 -8.13
N LEU A 100 9.86 -7.10 -9.16
CA LEU A 100 8.75 -7.19 -10.11
C LEU A 100 7.45 -7.62 -9.41
N TYR A 101 7.51 -8.62 -8.53
CA TYR A 101 6.35 -9.03 -7.72
C TYR A 101 5.78 -7.86 -6.93
N LEU A 102 6.65 -7.11 -6.23
CA LEU A 102 6.24 -5.96 -5.43
C LEU A 102 5.63 -4.84 -6.30
N LEU A 103 6.13 -4.64 -7.52
CA LEU A 103 5.54 -3.70 -8.49
C LEU A 103 4.12 -4.16 -8.86
N ILE A 104 3.93 -5.42 -9.23
CA ILE A 104 2.62 -5.97 -9.62
C ILE A 104 1.62 -5.91 -8.45
N ASP A 105 2.03 -6.29 -7.24
CA ASP A 105 1.22 -6.17 -6.02
C ASP A 105 0.78 -4.71 -5.79
N TRP A 106 1.70 -3.77 -5.97
CA TRP A 106 1.41 -2.35 -5.79
C TRP A 106 0.46 -1.80 -6.85
N LEU A 107 0.64 -2.17 -8.12
CA LEU A 107 -0.29 -1.80 -9.21
C LEU A 107 -1.68 -2.39 -8.95
N HIS A 108 -1.76 -3.65 -8.52
CA HIS A 108 -3.02 -4.29 -8.17
C HIS A 108 -3.72 -3.54 -7.02
N ALA A 109 -2.99 -3.16 -5.97
CA ALA A 109 -3.52 -2.35 -4.87
C ALA A 109 -3.97 -0.94 -5.31
N LEU A 110 -3.30 -0.34 -6.31
CA LEU A 110 -3.71 0.93 -6.91
C LEU A 110 -5.05 0.80 -7.66
N VAL A 111 -5.28 -0.32 -8.36
CA VAL A 111 -6.52 -0.58 -9.10
C VAL A 111 -7.67 -0.95 -8.17
N ALA A 112 -7.53 -2.03 -7.38
CA ALA A 112 -8.62 -2.58 -6.59
C ALA A 112 -8.78 -1.88 -5.24
N THR A 113 -7.77 -2.02 -4.38
CA THR A 113 -7.85 -1.64 -2.97
C THR A 113 -8.09 -0.15 -2.78
N ARG A 114 -7.43 0.71 -3.56
CA ARG A 114 -7.65 2.16 -3.47
C ARG A 114 -9.02 2.60 -4.00
N ALA A 115 -9.55 1.96 -5.04
CA ALA A 115 -10.90 2.24 -5.52
C ALA A 115 -11.94 1.88 -4.46
N GLU A 116 -11.79 0.72 -3.82
CA GLU A 116 -12.65 0.26 -2.73
C GLU A 116 -12.59 1.20 -1.52
N MET A 117 -11.38 1.63 -1.11
CA MET A 117 -11.21 2.56 0.00
C MET A 117 -11.84 3.92 -0.29
N ARG A 118 -11.71 4.44 -1.51
CA ARG A 118 -12.39 5.68 -1.91
C ARG A 118 -13.91 5.51 -1.86
N ALA A 119 -14.43 4.39 -2.36
CA ALA A 119 -15.85 4.08 -2.28
C ALA A 119 -16.33 3.94 -0.82
N ALA A 120 -15.52 3.32 0.05
CA ALA A 120 -15.79 3.19 1.47
C ALA A 120 -15.84 4.56 2.17
N LEU A 121 -14.86 5.43 1.91
CA LEU A 121 -14.84 6.80 2.44
C LEU A 121 -16.10 7.57 2.04
N THR A 122 -16.50 7.53 0.77
CA THR A 122 -17.75 8.16 0.32
C THR A 122 -18.96 7.63 1.08
N ARG A 123 -19.05 6.30 1.29
CA ARG A 123 -20.14 5.70 2.08
C ARG A 123 -20.12 6.14 3.53
N TYR A 124 -18.95 6.26 4.15
CA TYR A 124 -18.81 6.71 5.53
C TYR A 124 -19.22 8.17 5.68
N THR A 125 -18.78 9.04 4.78
CA THR A 125 -19.17 10.46 4.76
C THR A 125 -20.68 10.64 4.62
N VAL A 126 -21.33 9.92 3.70
CA VAL A 126 -22.80 9.97 3.53
C VAL A 126 -23.54 9.53 4.80
N ARG A 127 -22.95 8.63 5.60
CA ARG A 127 -23.52 8.13 6.86
C ARG A 127 -23.12 8.94 8.09
N GLY A 128 -22.38 10.04 7.93
CA GLY A 128 -21.89 10.84 9.04
C GLY A 128 -20.87 10.10 9.93
N LEU A 129 -20.20 9.08 9.38
CA LEU A 129 -19.20 8.29 10.10
C LEU A 129 -17.80 8.86 9.85
N HIS A 130 -16.97 8.84 10.88
CA HIS A 130 -15.53 9.06 10.75
C HIS A 130 -14.85 7.79 10.22
N ALA A 131 -13.70 7.96 9.58
CA ALA A 131 -12.90 6.86 9.08
C ALA A 131 -11.48 6.95 9.65
N GLN A 132 -10.88 5.81 9.94
CA GLN A 132 -9.53 5.74 10.49
C GLN A 132 -8.66 4.77 9.70
N ILE A 133 -7.36 5.06 9.67
CA ILE A 133 -6.35 4.14 9.15
C ILE A 133 -6.17 3.01 10.17
N ARG A 134 -6.21 1.77 9.69
CA ARG A 134 -6.08 0.55 10.50
C ARG A 134 -5.15 -0.44 9.82
N ARG A 135 -4.33 -1.14 10.61
CA ARG A 135 -3.60 -2.31 10.10
C ARG A 135 -4.58 -3.43 9.81
N GLN A 136 -4.40 -4.18 8.72
CA GLN A 136 -5.19 -5.38 8.45
C GLN A 136 -4.93 -6.48 9.50
N SER A 137 -3.70 -6.59 10.01
CA SER A 137 -3.33 -7.54 11.06
C SER A 137 -2.50 -6.86 12.16
N ALA A 138 -2.84 -7.13 13.42
CA ALA A 138 -2.15 -6.59 14.58
C ALA A 138 -0.69 -7.09 14.71
N GLY A 139 -0.37 -8.25 14.10
CA GLY A 139 0.97 -8.83 14.12
C GLY A 139 1.94 -8.26 13.07
N ILE A 140 1.47 -7.45 12.14
CA ILE A 140 2.31 -6.87 11.08
C ILE A 140 2.64 -5.42 11.46
N THR A 141 3.91 -5.17 11.78
CA THR A 141 4.45 -3.83 11.99
C THR A 141 4.87 -3.22 10.67
N CYS A 142 4.53 -1.94 10.44
CA CYS A 142 5.03 -1.20 9.29
C CYS A 142 5.54 0.18 9.73
N PRO A 143 6.84 0.48 9.64
CA PRO A 143 7.38 1.76 10.14
C PRO A 143 6.83 2.99 9.43
N ALA A 144 6.32 2.86 8.20
CA ALA A 144 5.64 3.94 7.48
C ALA A 144 4.21 4.16 7.96
N CYS A 145 3.47 3.08 8.25
CA CYS A 145 2.05 3.15 8.60
C CYS A 145 1.78 3.19 10.10
N ASP A 146 2.72 2.72 10.91
CA ASP A 146 2.58 2.66 12.37
C ASP A 146 2.29 4.04 12.99
N PRO A 147 2.98 5.13 12.57
CA PRO A 147 2.64 6.48 13.04
C PRO A 147 1.25 6.97 12.63
N LEU A 148 0.65 6.36 11.60
CA LEU A 148 -0.66 6.74 11.07
C LEU A 148 -1.77 5.83 11.58
N ASN A 149 -1.44 4.76 12.30
CA ASN A 149 -2.43 3.84 12.80
C ASN A 149 -3.34 4.56 13.80
N HIS A 150 -4.65 4.46 13.62
CA HIS A 150 -5.67 5.20 14.36
C HIS A 150 -5.86 6.68 14.00
N GLU A 151 -5.08 7.23 13.08
CA GLU A 151 -5.32 8.57 12.57
C GLU A 151 -6.63 8.63 11.79
N ASN A 152 -7.35 9.74 11.95
CA ASN A 152 -8.58 10.01 11.22
C ASN A 152 -8.25 10.40 9.77
N VAL A 153 -8.98 9.82 8.82
CA VAL A 153 -8.91 10.22 7.42
C VAL A 153 -9.81 11.44 7.21
N PRO A 154 -9.30 12.56 6.66
CA PRO A 154 -10.14 13.73 6.39
C PRO A 154 -11.29 13.37 5.44
N SER A 155 -12.50 13.86 5.76
CA SER A 155 -13.73 13.56 5.00
C SER A 155 -13.73 14.08 3.56
N ASN A 156 -12.83 15.02 3.23
CA ASN A 156 -12.62 15.59 1.90
C ASN A 156 -11.32 15.11 1.24
N ALA A 157 -10.62 14.11 1.80
CA ALA A 157 -9.35 13.65 1.28
C ALA A 157 -9.55 12.95 -0.08
N SER A 158 -9.38 13.70 -1.17
CA SER A 158 -9.22 13.15 -2.52
C SER A 158 -7.98 12.25 -2.61
N ALA A 159 -6.99 12.51 -1.75
CA ALA A 159 -5.82 11.69 -1.50
C ALA A 159 -6.09 10.75 -0.32
N VAL A 160 -6.55 9.54 -0.63
CA VAL A 160 -6.40 8.38 0.25
C VAL A 160 -4.94 8.36 0.77
N PRO A 161 -4.69 8.08 2.07
CA PRO A 161 -3.35 8.12 2.67
C PRO A 161 -2.32 7.33 1.83
N PRO A 162 -1.03 7.72 1.86
CA PRO A 162 -0.02 7.18 0.98
C PRO A 162 0.31 5.73 1.37
N PHE A 163 -0.44 4.78 0.80
CA PHE A 163 -0.06 3.38 0.82
C PHE A 163 1.18 3.18 -0.06
N HIS A 164 2.24 2.72 0.58
CA HIS A 164 3.49 2.30 -0.04
C HIS A 164 3.35 0.92 -0.72
N PRO A 165 4.30 0.52 -1.58
CA PRO A 165 4.36 -0.83 -2.12
C PRO A 165 4.40 -1.88 -1.00
N GLY A 166 3.57 -2.91 -1.10
CA GLY A 166 3.42 -3.94 -0.07
C GLY A 166 2.67 -3.51 1.20
N CYS A 167 2.00 -2.34 1.18
CA CYS A 167 1.17 -1.92 2.31
C CYS A 167 -0.08 -2.82 2.45
N ARG A 168 -0.48 -3.06 3.70
CA ARG A 168 -1.69 -3.82 4.09
C ARG A 168 -2.58 -3.03 5.05
N CYS A 169 -2.50 -1.70 5.03
CA CYS A 169 -3.39 -0.87 5.83
C CYS A 169 -4.73 -0.67 5.13
N LEU A 170 -5.78 -0.55 5.93
CA LEU A 170 -7.17 -0.38 5.54
C LEU A 170 -7.72 0.95 6.05
N ILE A 171 -8.80 1.41 5.45
CA ILE A 171 -9.63 2.48 6.00
C ILE A 171 -10.92 1.86 6.52
N LEU A 172 -11.15 1.99 7.83
CA LEU A 172 -12.33 1.44 8.48
C LEU A 172 -13.15 2.56 9.11
N ALA A 173 -14.48 2.39 9.12
CA ALA A 173 -15.35 3.28 9.88
C ALA A 173 -14.99 3.23 11.37
N SER A 174 -14.97 4.39 11.99
CA SER A 174 -14.86 4.55 13.44
C SER A 174 -16.13 5.22 13.95
N HIS A 175 -16.75 4.63 14.96
CA HIS A 175 -17.73 5.36 15.76
C HIS A 175 -17.01 6.41 16.61
N PRO A 176 -17.58 7.61 16.80
CA PRO A 176 -17.07 8.51 17.82
C PRO A 176 -17.03 7.75 19.14
N ALA A 177 -15.88 7.78 19.82
CA ALA A 177 -15.78 7.19 21.15
C ALA A 177 -16.88 7.83 22.03
N PRO A 178 -17.64 7.04 22.82
CA PRO A 178 -18.58 7.64 23.75
C PRO A 178 -17.82 8.60 24.65
N PRO A 179 -18.36 9.80 24.95
CA PRO A 179 -17.71 10.74 25.84
C PRO A 179 -17.39 10.02 27.15
N LEU A 180 -16.14 10.15 27.61
CA LEU A 180 -15.73 9.63 28.91
C LEU A 180 -16.76 10.11 29.95
N PRO A 181 -17.29 9.23 30.81
CA PRO A 181 -18.25 9.66 31.81
C PRO A 181 -17.60 10.78 32.62
N HIS A 182 -18.23 11.96 32.59
CA HIS A 182 -17.82 13.10 33.37
C HIS A 182 -17.53 12.61 34.78
N GLY A 183 -16.26 12.75 35.19
CA GLY A 183 -15.83 12.38 36.53
C GLY A 183 -16.80 13.00 37.51
N LYS A 184 -17.42 12.15 38.33
CA LYS A 184 -18.25 12.58 39.46
C LYS A 184 -17.45 13.64 40.19
N THR A 185 -17.96 14.87 40.18
CA THR A 185 -17.49 15.91 41.08
C THR A 185 -17.69 15.35 42.48
N ASN A 186 -16.59 15.04 43.16
CA ASN A 186 -16.62 14.73 44.58
C ASN A 186 -17.03 16.02 45.29
N GLY A 187 -18.34 16.15 45.53
CA GLY A 187 -18.89 17.07 46.50
C GLY A 187 -18.32 16.73 47.86
N VAL A 188 -17.27 17.44 48.26
CA VAL A 188 -16.85 17.49 49.66
C VAL A 188 -17.93 18.29 50.37
N ALA A 189 -18.82 17.57 51.04
CA ALA A 189 -19.73 18.12 52.02
C ALA A 189 -18.91 18.66 53.19
N THR A 190 -18.98 19.97 53.38
CA THR A 190 -18.66 20.64 54.64
C THR A 190 -19.48 20.03 55.77
N ARG A 191 -18.80 19.60 56.85
CA ARG A 191 -19.43 19.39 58.15
C ARG A 191 -18.87 20.43 59.13
N SER A 192 -19.82 20.87 59.94
CA SER A 192 -19.86 21.93 60.96
C SER A 192 -18.69 21.98 61.92
#